data_AF-A0A9P6AP34-F1
#
_entry.id   AF-A0A9P6AP34-F1
#
_cell.length_a   1.000
_cell.length_b   1.000
_cell.length_c   1.000
_cell.angle_alpha   90.00
_cell.angle_beta   90.00
_cell.angle_gamma   90.00
#
_symmetry.space_group_name_H-M   'P 1'
#
loop_
_entity.id
_entity.type
_entity.pdbx_description
1 polymer ?
#
loop_
_entity_poly.entity_id
_entity_poly.type
_entity_poly.pdbx_seq_one_letter_code
_entity_poly.pdbx_strand_id
1 'polypeptide(L)'
;MASVPTLDLDWLFAAPSRFPPSPLCPSTLAGHTDDSVQTLRTLLKLNIQNHHIFVNELGFHNHLPHHLFAKFALGANSNLLRAIYEHDKAMLLPAIPSPGLITPENYISHLGVSKTLEEYIYSRKANYDDQLGNNQPEMFSRFIGSLYHPLIHLGYGLEFGVVGVVAGGTSRTITHQAIGTALAEMAVHESHTSPLIPVSSWDDDNHPGEISSLGSRMTSHSLGYTAPGLNDVSPAPSSRTEEISLFNILAMIQRDDTMTIQAVGITEINRTSYYEVVEKLQEPLLKEALFRIRSLLILADLSCTVYRYANMWTLNIGRGTAGDREVERKIEEFAFAVTLMYGVGRWSPNEERPFWADFFLMHLITSSLFFPAIVAYFPPHAIQLLFRTYLCTILALWITEQKPVLHIKEFMKSTTISPQDPNAALKLSHKPVKGTLTPETVTPNPWLAIVPSVLEHSDEHFCKIMRSLMHWANLFGSRPAGYWAGGKEELEGIEALDGTLFLRVAGLTMGELGWAKEGQDMGGWVRSLPPPRVHGIRPGIER
;
A
#
# COMPACT_ATOMS: atom_id res chain seq x y z
N MET A 1 23.06 10.39 -40.80
CA MET A 1 22.83 9.90 -39.44
C MET A 1 21.81 10.84 -38.81
N ALA A 2 20.56 10.39 -38.62
CA ALA A 2 19.58 11.18 -37.88
C ALA A 2 20.06 11.25 -36.42
N SER A 3 20.13 12.45 -35.85
CA SER A 3 20.42 12.66 -34.44
C SER A 3 19.38 11.92 -33.60
N VAL A 4 19.82 11.10 -32.64
CA VAL A 4 18.94 10.44 -31.67
C VAL A 4 18.16 11.53 -30.91
N PRO A 5 16.82 11.55 -30.92
CA PRO A 5 16.04 12.54 -30.19
C PRO A 5 16.29 12.42 -28.69
N THR A 6 16.48 13.55 -28.00
CA THR A 6 16.66 13.63 -26.54
C THR A 6 15.33 13.48 -25.81
N LEU A 7 15.31 12.71 -24.71
CA LEU A 7 14.16 12.48 -23.84
C LEU A 7 13.55 13.79 -23.28
N ASP A 8 12.25 14.03 -23.52
CA ASP A 8 11.52 15.15 -22.89
C ASP A 8 11.11 14.79 -21.45
N LEU A 9 12.03 15.04 -20.53
CA LEU A 9 11.82 14.84 -19.11
C LEU A 9 10.80 15.82 -18.50
N ASP A 10 10.57 16.97 -19.12
CA ASP A 10 9.62 17.96 -18.60
C ASP A 10 8.18 17.50 -18.72
N TRP A 11 7.86 16.80 -19.82
CA TRP A 11 6.58 16.16 -20.03
C TRP A 11 6.37 14.93 -19.14
N LEU A 12 7.36 14.04 -19.05
CA LEU A 12 7.27 12.83 -18.21
C LEU A 12 7.11 13.16 -16.73
N PHE A 13 7.81 14.18 -16.26
CA PHE A 13 7.76 14.67 -14.88
C PHE A 13 7.09 16.04 -14.83
N ALA A 14 5.85 16.08 -15.33
CA ALA A 14 4.95 17.22 -15.23
C ALA A 14 4.68 17.60 -13.76
N ALA A 15 4.10 18.79 -13.54
CA ALA A 15 3.66 19.18 -12.21
C ALA A 15 2.61 18.18 -11.69
N PRO A 16 2.69 17.73 -10.43
CA PRO A 16 1.71 16.82 -9.86
C PRO A 16 0.28 17.37 -9.99
N SER A 17 -0.65 16.51 -10.39
CA SER A 17 -2.07 16.84 -10.50
C SER A 17 -2.63 17.25 -9.15
N ARG A 18 -3.44 18.32 -9.15
CA ARG A 18 -4.27 18.71 -7.99
C ARG A 18 -5.63 18.00 -7.98
N PHE A 19 -5.94 17.30 -9.06
CA PHE A 19 -7.21 16.60 -9.26
C PHE A 19 -6.88 15.12 -9.42
N PRO A 20 -6.93 14.35 -8.31
CA PRO A 20 -6.69 12.93 -8.40
C PRO A 20 -7.83 12.25 -9.19
N PRO A 21 -7.60 11.04 -9.72
CA PRO A 21 -8.54 10.37 -10.62
C PRO A 21 -9.86 9.92 -9.97
N SER A 22 -9.95 9.94 -8.64
CA SER A 22 -11.14 9.57 -7.87
C SER A 22 -11.30 10.50 -6.66
N PRO A 23 -12.54 10.84 -6.26
CA PRO A 23 -12.79 11.58 -5.01
C PRO A 23 -12.38 10.80 -3.75
N LEU A 24 -12.21 9.48 -3.84
CA LEU A 24 -11.67 8.66 -2.76
C LEU A 24 -10.15 8.67 -2.69
N CYS A 25 -9.44 9.31 -3.64
CA CYS A 25 -8.00 9.40 -3.55
C CYS A 25 -7.55 10.28 -2.38
N PRO A 26 -6.32 10.10 -1.89
CA PRO A 26 -5.76 10.95 -0.85
C PRO A 26 -5.70 12.42 -1.25
N SER A 27 -6.12 13.28 -0.33
CA SER A 27 -5.89 14.72 -0.44
C SER A 27 -4.47 15.04 0.02
N THR A 28 -3.82 15.99 -0.64
CA THR A 28 -2.54 16.55 -0.19
C THR A 28 -2.79 17.64 0.86
N LEU A 29 -1.98 17.68 1.92
CA LEU A 29 -2.05 18.74 2.92
C LEU A 29 -1.62 20.09 2.32
N ALA A 30 -2.14 21.18 2.86
CA ALA A 30 -1.65 22.51 2.51
C ALA A 30 -0.18 22.67 2.96
N GLY A 31 0.61 23.40 2.16
CA GLY A 31 2.04 23.62 2.42
C GLY A 31 2.88 23.74 1.15
N HIS A 32 2.37 23.24 0.01
CA HIS A 32 3.06 23.33 -1.28
C HIS A 32 3.17 24.74 -1.81
N THR A 33 4.38 25.08 -2.25
CA THR A 33 4.72 26.26 -3.03
C THR A 33 5.14 25.86 -4.45
N ASP A 34 5.20 26.82 -5.38
CA ASP A 34 5.79 26.58 -6.70
C ASP A 34 7.21 26.01 -6.59
N ASP A 35 8.04 26.57 -5.70
CA ASP A 35 9.40 26.05 -5.43
C ASP A 35 9.40 24.57 -5.01
N SER A 36 8.46 24.14 -4.15
CA SER A 36 8.37 22.73 -3.73
C SER A 36 7.94 21.81 -4.88
N VAL A 37 7.05 22.30 -5.76
CA VAL A 37 6.61 21.57 -6.96
C VAL A 37 7.77 21.42 -7.94
N GLN A 38 8.50 22.51 -8.23
CA GLN A 38 9.65 22.46 -9.13
C GLN A 38 10.78 21.59 -8.56
N THR A 39 10.98 21.64 -7.24
CA THR A 39 11.96 20.81 -6.56
C THR A 39 11.61 19.33 -6.69
N LEU A 40 10.38 18.92 -6.37
CA LEU A 40 9.94 17.53 -6.55
C LEU A 40 10.19 17.04 -7.99
N ARG A 41 9.77 17.81 -9.00
CA ARG A 41 9.97 17.48 -10.41
C ARG A 41 11.45 17.31 -10.75
N THR A 42 12.30 18.21 -10.27
CA THR A 42 13.74 18.17 -10.50
C THR A 42 14.36 16.91 -9.89
N LEU A 43 14.00 16.58 -8.64
CA LEU A 43 14.55 15.42 -7.93
C LEU A 43 14.09 14.09 -8.56
N LEU A 44 12.86 14.00 -9.05
CA LEU A 44 12.39 12.83 -9.79
C LEU A 44 13.13 12.63 -11.12
N LYS A 45 13.43 13.72 -11.85
CA LYS A 45 14.27 13.67 -13.05
C LYS A 45 15.70 13.24 -12.72
N LEU A 46 16.29 13.81 -11.67
CA LEU A 46 17.61 13.42 -11.22
C LEU A 46 17.66 11.94 -10.81
N ASN A 47 16.58 11.43 -10.21
CA ASN A 47 16.49 10.02 -9.86
C ASN A 47 16.58 9.13 -11.10
N ILE A 48 15.72 9.33 -12.11
CA ILE A 48 15.73 8.47 -13.31
C ILE A 48 17.02 8.63 -14.14
N GLN A 49 17.67 9.79 -14.08
CA GLN A 49 18.89 10.05 -14.82
C GLN A 49 20.13 9.42 -14.18
N ASN A 50 20.20 9.38 -12.85
CA ASN A 50 21.43 9.05 -12.14
C ASN A 50 21.36 7.72 -11.40
N HIS A 51 20.17 7.21 -11.10
CA HIS A 51 19.98 6.08 -10.21
C HIS A 51 19.22 4.94 -10.86
N HIS A 52 19.56 3.73 -10.45
CA HIS A 52 18.84 2.52 -10.81
C HIS A 52 17.47 2.49 -10.12
N ILE A 53 16.55 1.66 -10.63
CA ILE A 53 15.30 1.31 -9.93
C ILE A 53 15.53 0.46 -8.66
N PHE A 54 16.79 0.12 -8.34
CA PHE A 54 17.17 -0.69 -7.20
C PHE A 54 18.28 -0.04 -6.39
N VAL A 55 18.31 -0.33 -5.09
CA VAL A 55 19.39 0.07 -4.16
C VAL A 55 20.52 -0.95 -4.09
N ASN A 56 20.32 -2.17 -4.60
CA ASN A 56 21.35 -3.21 -4.63
C ASN A 56 21.08 -4.27 -5.72
N GLU A 57 22.05 -5.16 -5.93
CA GLU A 57 21.97 -6.27 -6.89
C GLU A 57 20.98 -7.38 -6.47
N LEU A 58 20.47 -7.34 -5.23
CA LEU A 58 19.42 -8.26 -4.75
C LEU A 58 18.00 -7.81 -5.16
N GLY A 59 17.88 -6.69 -5.87
CA GLY A 59 16.61 -6.21 -6.40
C GLY A 59 15.71 -5.54 -5.35
N PHE A 60 16.29 -4.91 -4.33
CA PHE A 60 15.55 -4.03 -3.41
C PHE A 60 15.26 -2.69 -4.07
N HIS A 61 14.01 -2.25 -3.98
CA HIS A 61 13.49 -1.08 -4.69
C HIS A 61 14.17 0.22 -4.31
N ASN A 62 14.35 1.08 -5.30
CA ASN A 62 14.61 2.49 -5.07
C ASN A 62 13.34 3.18 -4.56
N HIS A 63 13.29 3.44 -3.24
CA HIS A 63 12.14 4.08 -2.59
C HIS A 63 12.11 5.61 -2.70
N LEU A 64 13.15 6.26 -3.27
CA LEU A 64 13.25 7.72 -3.32
C LEU A 64 11.99 8.39 -3.93
N PRO A 65 11.41 7.89 -5.04
CA PRO A 65 10.15 8.44 -5.54
C PRO A 65 9.02 8.37 -4.51
N HIS A 66 8.88 7.24 -3.81
CA HIS A 66 7.83 7.05 -2.80
C HIS A 66 8.02 7.99 -1.62
N HIS A 67 9.26 8.14 -1.15
CA HIS A 67 9.61 9.03 -0.04
C HIS A 67 9.29 10.50 -0.39
N LEU A 68 9.74 10.95 -1.57
CA LEU A 68 9.45 12.29 -2.08
C LEU A 68 7.95 12.55 -2.22
N PHE A 69 7.20 11.63 -2.84
CA PHE A 69 5.76 11.79 -3.03
C PHE A 69 4.97 11.74 -1.71
N ALA A 70 5.32 10.85 -0.78
CA ALA A 70 4.67 10.76 0.52
C ALA A 70 4.84 12.05 1.32
N LYS A 71 6.07 12.55 1.41
CA LYS A 71 6.40 13.79 2.14
C LYS A 71 5.84 15.01 1.44
N PHE A 72 5.88 15.02 0.10
CA PHE A 72 5.16 16.01 -0.69
C PHE A 72 3.67 15.96 -0.34
N ALA A 73 2.94 14.85 -0.39
CA ALA A 73 1.53 14.84 0.03
C ALA A 73 1.26 15.34 1.46
N LEU A 74 2.23 15.23 2.37
CA LEU A 74 2.12 15.70 3.75
C LEU A 74 2.47 17.18 3.96
N GLY A 75 2.76 17.94 2.90
CA GLY A 75 3.04 19.38 3.01
C GLY A 75 4.53 19.74 2.95
N ALA A 76 5.43 18.83 2.58
CA ALA A 76 6.88 19.10 2.57
C ALA A 76 7.25 20.29 1.67
N ASN A 77 8.17 21.12 2.20
CA ASN A 77 8.80 22.20 1.43
C ASN A 77 10.03 21.69 0.66
N SER A 78 10.59 22.56 -0.18
CA SER A 78 11.75 22.23 -1.02
C SER A 78 13.00 21.83 -0.25
N ASN A 79 13.23 22.40 0.94
CA ASN A 79 14.41 22.07 1.73
C ASN A 79 14.33 20.64 2.24
N LEU A 80 13.16 20.22 2.73
CA LEU A 80 12.93 18.85 3.15
C LEU A 80 13.03 17.87 1.98
N LEU A 81 12.44 18.20 0.82
CA LEU A 81 12.56 17.36 -0.38
C LEU A 81 14.02 17.18 -0.83
N ARG A 82 14.83 18.24 -0.80
CA ARG A 82 16.27 18.15 -1.11
C ARG A 82 17.00 17.31 -0.07
N ALA A 83 16.69 17.46 1.22
CA ALA A 83 17.29 16.66 2.28
C ALA A 83 16.99 15.16 2.11
N ILE A 84 15.75 14.80 1.72
CA ILE A 84 15.36 13.43 1.38
C ILE A 84 16.22 12.89 0.23
N TYR A 85 16.37 13.66 -0.85
CA TYR A 85 17.19 13.24 -1.98
C TYR A 85 18.66 13.02 -1.58
N GLU A 86 19.24 13.92 -0.79
CA GLU A 86 20.63 13.81 -0.32
C GLU A 86 20.82 12.60 0.60
N HIS A 87 19.82 12.29 1.44
CA HIS A 87 19.81 11.13 2.32
C HIS A 87 19.71 9.82 1.53
N ASP A 88 18.65 9.66 0.73
CA ASP A 88 18.32 8.38 0.10
C ASP A 88 19.30 8.02 -1.03
N LYS A 89 19.84 9.02 -1.76
CA LYS A 89 20.75 8.77 -2.89
C LYS A 89 22.04 8.05 -2.48
N ALA A 90 22.42 8.08 -1.20
CA ALA A 90 23.63 7.44 -0.70
C ALA A 90 23.60 5.91 -0.83
N MET A 91 22.41 5.30 -0.89
CA MET A 91 22.23 3.86 -1.01
C MET A 91 21.84 3.41 -2.43
N LEU A 92 21.60 4.33 -3.36
CA LEU A 92 21.11 3.99 -4.69
C LEU A 92 22.24 3.50 -5.59
N LEU A 93 21.97 2.44 -6.36
CA LEU A 93 22.88 2.04 -7.43
C LEU A 93 22.87 3.09 -8.55
N PRO A 94 23.98 3.28 -9.27
CA PRO A 94 24.01 4.16 -10.43
C PRO A 94 23.07 3.65 -11.52
N ALA A 95 22.48 4.59 -12.27
CA ALA A 95 21.69 4.26 -13.45
C ALA A 95 22.52 3.43 -14.44
N ILE A 96 21.92 2.38 -14.97
CA ILE A 96 22.48 1.62 -16.09
C ILE A 96 21.94 2.19 -17.40
N PRO A 97 22.74 2.22 -18.49
CA PRO A 97 22.23 2.55 -19.80
C PRO A 97 21.08 1.61 -20.17
N SER A 98 19.98 2.17 -20.68
CA SER A 98 18.87 1.36 -21.19
C SER A 98 19.41 0.35 -22.21
N PRO A 99 19.06 -0.96 -22.12
CA PRO A 99 19.55 -1.99 -23.04
C PRO A 99 19.11 -1.75 -24.49
N GLY A 100 18.13 -0.87 -24.72
CA GLY A 100 17.74 -0.40 -26.03
C GLY A 100 16.76 0.77 -25.96
N LEU A 101 16.53 1.40 -27.11
CA LEU A 101 15.39 2.31 -27.25
C LEU A 101 14.12 1.47 -27.35
N ILE A 102 13.13 1.84 -26.56
CA ILE A 102 11.78 1.45 -26.91
C ILE A 102 11.35 2.25 -28.17
N THR A 103 11.03 1.58 -29.26
CA THR A 103 10.59 2.12 -30.56
C THR A 103 9.12 1.78 -30.79
N PRO A 104 8.37 2.53 -31.61
CA PRO A 104 6.99 2.18 -31.93
C PRO A 104 6.78 0.70 -32.35
N GLU A 105 7.78 0.10 -32.98
CA GLU A 105 7.82 -1.30 -33.42
C GLU A 105 8.01 -2.32 -32.29
N ASN A 106 8.56 -1.92 -31.14
CA ASN A 106 8.76 -2.76 -29.95
C ASN A 106 8.04 -2.21 -28.68
N TYR A 107 7.30 -1.10 -28.80
CA TYR A 107 6.68 -0.35 -27.69
C TYR A 107 5.17 -0.49 -27.57
N ILE A 108 4.47 -0.86 -28.65
CA ILE A 108 3.01 -0.71 -28.78
C ILE A 108 2.56 0.68 -28.26
N SER A 109 2.67 1.66 -29.15
CA SER A 109 2.47 3.08 -28.86
C SER A 109 1.02 3.48 -28.52
N HIS A 110 0.92 4.54 -27.71
CA HIS A 110 -0.23 5.45 -27.54
C HIS A 110 -1.50 4.92 -26.86
N LEU A 111 -1.37 3.95 -25.97
CA LEU A 111 -2.52 3.26 -25.39
C LEU A 111 -3.34 4.15 -24.42
N GLY A 112 -2.67 5.02 -23.68
CA GLY A 112 -3.27 5.72 -22.53
C GLY A 112 -3.07 4.87 -21.30
N VAL A 113 -3.07 5.49 -20.12
CA VAL A 113 -2.85 4.79 -18.85
C VAL A 113 -3.66 3.49 -18.78
N SER A 114 -4.97 3.55 -19.04
CA SER A 114 -5.84 2.37 -18.98
C SER A 114 -5.46 1.24 -19.93
N LYS A 115 -5.17 1.55 -21.21
CA LYS A 115 -4.87 0.51 -22.20
C LYS A 115 -3.41 0.03 -22.08
N THR A 116 -2.51 0.83 -21.51
CA THR A 116 -1.19 0.36 -21.08
C THR A 116 -1.33 -0.67 -19.95
N LEU A 117 -2.15 -0.37 -18.93
CA LEU A 117 -2.41 -1.33 -17.85
C LEU A 117 -3.06 -2.61 -18.40
N GLU A 118 -3.97 -2.48 -19.38
CA GLU A 118 -4.57 -3.62 -20.08
C GLU A 118 -3.53 -4.48 -20.76
N GLU A 119 -2.81 -3.93 -21.73
CA GLU A 119 -1.89 -4.68 -22.56
C GLU A 119 -0.78 -5.34 -21.73
N TYR A 120 -0.24 -4.63 -20.73
CA TYR A 120 1.00 -5.02 -20.05
C TYR A 120 0.83 -5.62 -18.67
N ILE A 121 -0.33 -5.46 -18.02
CA ILE A 121 -0.55 -5.99 -16.66
C ILE A 121 -1.62 -7.05 -16.65
N TYR A 122 -2.81 -6.82 -17.22
CA TYR A 122 -3.95 -7.71 -17.01
C TYR A 122 -4.49 -8.42 -18.26
N SER A 123 -3.89 -8.24 -19.44
CA SER A 123 -4.22 -9.05 -20.61
C SER A 123 -3.82 -10.52 -20.41
N ARG A 124 -4.51 -11.45 -21.10
CA ARG A 124 -4.11 -12.87 -21.14
C ARG A 124 -2.65 -12.99 -21.57
N LYS A 125 -2.26 -12.32 -22.67
CA LYS A 125 -0.88 -12.33 -23.20
C LYS A 125 0.18 -11.86 -22.19
N ALA A 126 -0.14 -10.89 -21.33
CA ALA A 126 0.77 -10.41 -20.29
C ALA A 126 0.93 -11.38 -19.12
N ASN A 127 0.13 -12.45 -19.05
CA ASN A 127 0.11 -13.35 -17.90
C ASN A 127 0.27 -14.83 -18.28
N TYR A 128 -0.26 -15.23 -19.42
CA TYR A 128 -0.33 -16.61 -19.86
C TYR A 128 -0.23 -16.75 -21.38
N ASP A 129 0.67 -17.62 -21.82
CA ASP A 129 0.89 -18.03 -23.20
C ASP A 129 1.08 -19.56 -23.24
N ASP A 130 0.17 -20.23 -23.95
CA ASP A 130 0.15 -21.69 -24.09
C ASP A 130 1.46 -22.25 -24.68
N GLN A 131 2.25 -21.42 -25.38
CA GLN A 131 3.52 -21.82 -26.01
C GLN A 131 4.73 -21.74 -25.06
N LEU A 132 4.62 -21.05 -23.93
CA LEU A 132 5.76 -20.77 -23.04
C LEU A 132 5.91 -21.76 -21.87
N GLY A 133 4.97 -22.70 -21.70
CA GLY A 133 5.04 -23.72 -20.66
C GLY A 133 5.15 -23.11 -19.25
N ASN A 134 6.26 -23.35 -18.54
CA ASN A 134 6.51 -22.79 -17.21
C ASN A 134 7.12 -21.38 -17.22
N ASN A 135 7.48 -20.84 -18.40
CA ASN A 135 8.13 -19.52 -18.53
C ASN A 135 7.08 -18.44 -18.81
N GLN A 136 6.03 -18.39 -18.00
CA GLN A 136 4.91 -17.48 -18.20
C GLN A 136 5.32 -16.03 -17.84
N PRO A 137 4.77 -15.00 -18.53
CA PRO A 137 5.14 -13.61 -18.24
C PRO A 137 4.64 -13.11 -16.88
N GLU A 138 3.43 -13.52 -16.46
CA GLU A 138 2.86 -13.36 -15.11
C GLU A 138 2.90 -11.92 -14.57
N MET A 139 2.71 -10.92 -15.43
CA MET A 139 2.87 -9.51 -15.09
C MET A 139 1.93 -9.03 -13.99
N PHE A 140 0.72 -9.58 -13.89
CA PHE A 140 -0.20 -9.27 -12.81
C PHE A 140 0.29 -9.81 -11.47
N SER A 141 0.86 -11.02 -11.45
CA SER A 141 1.46 -11.55 -10.23
C SER A 141 2.60 -10.64 -9.76
N ARG A 142 3.45 -10.23 -10.70
CA ARG A 142 4.59 -9.33 -10.44
C ARG A 142 4.13 -7.94 -9.99
N PHE A 143 2.98 -7.47 -10.48
CA PHE A 143 2.35 -6.22 -10.05
C PHE A 143 1.95 -6.22 -8.57
N ILE A 144 1.43 -7.35 -8.07
CA ILE A 144 1.04 -7.55 -6.66
C ILE A 144 2.21 -8.00 -5.78
N GLY A 145 3.23 -8.59 -6.39
CA GLY A 145 4.39 -9.14 -5.72
C GLY A 145 5.29 -8.11 -5.02
N SER A 146 6.38 -8.60 -4.43
CA SER A 146 7.39 -7.80 -3.72
C SER A 146 6.79 -6.78 -2.75
N LEU A 147 5.94 -7.22 -1.80
CA LEU A 147 5.28 -6.34 -0.84
C LEU A 147 4.50 -5.18 -1.49
N TYR A 148 3.92 -5.43 -2.66
CA TYR A 148 3.15 -4.47 -3.44
C TYR A 148 3.95 -3.24 -3.89
N HIS A 149 5.29 -3.29 -3.91
CA HIS A 149 6.10 -2.14 -4.33
C HIS A 149 5.76 -1.66 -5.75
N PRO A 150 5.57 -2.53 -6.77
CA PRO A 150 5.15 -2.08 -8.10
C PRO A 150 3.75 -1.44 -8.10
N LEU A 151 2.83 -1.96 -7.28
CA LEU A 151 1.51 -1.38 -7.08
C LEU A 151 1.58 0.00 -6.41
N ILE A 152 2.39 0.16 -5.36
CA ILE A 152 2.63 1.42 -4.67
C ILE A 152 3.26 2.44 -5.63
N HIS A 153 4.26 2.02 -6.41
CA HIS A 153 4.95 2.85 -7.37
C HIS A 153 3.99 3.36 -8.45
N LEU A 154 3.23 2.45 -9.07
CA LEU A 154 2.18 2.80 -10.04
C LEU A 154 1.17 3.75 -9.39
N GLY A 155 0.72 3.43 -8.18
CA GLY A 155 -0.24 4.20 -7.41
C GLY A 155 0.16 5.66 -7.24
N TYR A 156 1.41 5.94 -6.88
CA TYR A 156 1.93 7.30 -6.81
C TYR A 156 1.87 8.01 -8.15
N GLY A 157 2.29 7.33 -9.23
CA GLY A 157 2.22 7.90 -10.57
C GLY A 157 0.79 8.25 -10.99
N LEU A 158 -0.19 7.39 -10.69
CA LEU A 158 -1.60 7.59 -11.01
C LEU A 158 -2.24 8.68 -10.16
N GLU A 159 -1.94 8.71 -8.86
CA GLU A 159 -2.46 9.67 -7.91
C GLU A 159 -2.02 11.09 -8.28
N PHE A 160 -0.72 11.27 -8.55
CA PHE A 160 -0.14 12.56 -8.89
C PHE A 160 -0.14 12.86 -10.39
N GLY A 161 -0.61 11.96 -11.25
CA GLY A 161 -0.63 12.14 -12.70
C GLY A 161 0.77 12.31 -13.32
N VAL A 162 1.81 11.70 -12.73
CA VAL A 162 3.19 11.79 -13.20
C VAL A 162 3.51 10.62 -14.12
N VAL A 163 3.45 10.87 -15.43
CA VAL A 163 3.55 9.82 -16.47
C VAL A 163 4.87 9.04 -16.40
N GLY A 164 5.98 9.72 -16.10
CA GLY A 164 7.30 9.09 -15.96
C GLY A 164 7.37 8.01 -14.88
N VAL A 165 6.43 8.03 -13.93
CA VAL A 165 6.31 7.06 -12.83
C VAL A 165 5.39 5.90 -13.21
N VAL A 166 4.30 6.17 -13.92
CA VAL A 166 3.24 5.20 -14.30
C VAL A 166 3.70 4.23 -15.38
N ALA A 167 3.98 4.78 -16.56
CA ALA A 167 4.20 4.05 -17.80
C ALA A 167 4.65 5.07 -18.84
N GLY A 168 5.65 4.72 -19.65
CA GLY A 168 5.97 5.55 -20.80
C GLY A 168 4.78 5.63 -21.76
N GLY A 169 4.37 6.87 -22.08
CA GLY A 169 3.69 7.23 -23.33
C GLY A 169 2.17 7.47 -23.30
N THR A 170 1.76 8.74 -23.47
CA THR A 170 0.66 9.17 -24.37
C THR A 170 0.67 10.68 -24.65
N SER A 171 1.11 11.09 -25.84
CA SER A 171 0.27 11.74 -26.88
C SER A 171 1.13 12.32 -28.01
N ARG A 172 0.73 11.98 -29.25
CA ARG A 172 1.03 12.53 -30.59
C ARG A 172 2.46 12.91 -31.08
N THR A 173 3.52 13.00 -30.28
CA THR A 173 4.83 13.44 -30.82
C THR A 173 6.08 12.98 -30.04
N ILE A 174 6.10 11.79 -29.43
CA ILE A 174 7.28 11.38 -28.64
C ILE A 174 7.70 9.95 -28.99
N THR A 175 8.86 9.85 -29.63
CA THR A 175 9.58 8.61 -29.88
C THR A 175 10.75 8.49 -28.90
N HIS A 176 10.87 7.32 -28.27
CA HIS A 176 12.09 6.73 -27.71
C HIS A 176 12.47 7.02 -26.24
N GLN A 177 12.77 5.91 -25.53
CA GLN A 177 13.69 5.75 -24.38
C GLN A 177 13.13 5.63 -22.94
N ALA A 178 11.83 5.77 -22.66
CA ALA A 178 11.31 5.57 -21.29
C ALA A 178 10.43 4.32 -21.17
N ILE A 179 10.94 3.26 -20.49
CA ILE A 179 10.04 2.32 -19.80
C ILE A 179 9.56 3.09 -18.57
N GLY A 180 8.25 3.15 -18.30
CA GLY A 180 7.81 3.72 -17.02
C GLY A 180 8.36 2.88 -15.88
N THR A 181 8.85 3.53 -14.83
CA THR A 181 9.57 2.84 -13.74
C THR A 181 8.75 1.72 -13.11
N ALA A 182 7.42 1.86 -13.00
CA ALA A 182 6.56 0.78 -12.51
C ALA A 182 6.59 -0.48 -13.41
N LEU A 183 6.51 -0.34 -14.74
CA LEU A 183 6.59 -1.49 -15.66
C LEU A 183 7.98 -2.13 -15.65
N ALA A 184 9.03 -1.30 -15.49
CA ALA A 184 10.40 -1.78 -15.36
C ALA A 184 10.57 -2.61 -14.08
N GLU A 185 10.02 -2.14 -12.94
CA GLU A 185 9.98 -2.91 -11.69
C GLU A 185 9.26 -4.24 -11.89
N MET A 186 8.07 -4.24 -12.50
CA MET A 186 7.31 -5.48 -12.74
C MET A 186 8.09 -6.48 -13.61
N ALA A 187 8.74 -6.03 -14.68
CA ALA A 187 9.42 -6.91 -15.64
C ALA A 187 10.58 -7.72 -15.04
N VAL A 188 11.13 -7.29 -13.91
CA VAL A 188 12.30 -7.91 -13.28
C VAL A 188 11.99 -8.61 -11.96
N HIS A 189 10.74 -8.57 -11.49
CA HIS A 189 10.31 -9.33 -10.31
C HIS A 189 9.88 -10.75 -10.66
N GLU A 190 10.03 -11.62 -9.67
CA GLU A 190 9.48 -12.96 -9.68
C GLU A 190 7.96 -12.93 -9.41
N SER A 191 7.25 -13.88 -10.00
CA SER A 191 5.79 -14.03 -10.09
C SER A 191 5.21 -14.84 -8.93
N HIS A 192 5.50 -14.36 -7.73
CA HIS A 192 5.32 -15.08 -6.48
C HIS A 192 3.86 -15.35 -6.06
N THR A 193 2.93 -14.54 -6.56
CA THR A 193 1.50 -14.66 -6.29
C THR A 193 0.77 -15.45 -7.38
N SER A 194 1.46 -15.96 -8.41
CA SER A 194 0.87 -16.77 -9.47
C SER A 194 0.07 -17.98 -8.97
N PRO A 195 0.50 -18.71 -7.92
CA PRO A 195 -0.31 -19.80 -7.36
C PRO A 195 -1.69 -19.35 -6.84
N LEU A 196 -1.87 -18.07 -6.50
CA LEU A 196 -3.14 -17.50 -6.06
C LEU A 196 -4.09 -17.14 -7.20
N ILE A 197 -3.63 -17.18 -8.45
CA ILE A 197 -4.37 -16.74 -9.63
C ILE A 197 -4.61 -17.97 -10.52
N PRO A 198 -5.81 -18.57 -10.51
CA PRO A 198 -6.10 -19.69 -11.40
C PRO A 198 -5.94 -19.28 -12.86
N VAL A 199 -5.42 -20.20 -13.69
CA VAL A 199 -5.26 -19.97 -15.14
C VAL A 199 -6.59 -19.57 -15.79
N SER A 200 -7.71 -20.12 -15.31
CA SER A 200 -9.06 -19.79 -15.79
C SER A 200 -9.46 -18.32 -15.58
N SER A 201 -8.72 -17.58 -14.75
CA SER A 201 -8.89 -16.13 -14.59
C SER A 201 -8.51 -15.36 -15.87
N TRP A 202 -7.83 -16.02 -16.81
CA TRP A 202 -7.34 -15.44 -18.07
C TRP A 202 -8.07 -15.95 -19.32
N ASP A 203 -9.08 -16.82 -19.19
CA ASP A 203 -9.80 -17.38 -20.34
C ASP A 203 -10.82 -16.40 -20.94
N ASP A 204 -10.78 -16.24 -22.28
CA ASP A 204 -11.61 -15.27 -23.03
C ASP A 204 -13.12 -15.55 -22.92
N ASP A 205 -13.54 -16.81 -22.68
CA ASP A 205 -14.94 -17.21 -22.51
C ASP A 205 -15.59 -16.62 -21.24
N ASN A 206 -14.80 -16.13 -20.28
CA ASN A 206 -15.32 -15.37 -19.14
C ASN A 206 -15.62 -13.90 -19.48
N HIS A 207 -15.25 -13.42 -20.68
CA HIS A 207 -15.24 -12.00 -21.04
C HIS A 207 -15.74 -11.70 -22.48
N PRO A 208 -16.94 -12.17 -22.90
CA PRO A 208 -17.45 -11.85 -24.22
C PRO A 208 -17.85 -10.37 -24.33
N GLY A 209 -17.10 -9.59 -25.12
CA GLY A 209 -17.61 -8.37 -25.77
C GLY A 209 -17.41 -7.00 -25.08
N GLU A 210 -16.45 -6.82 -24.18
CA GLU A 210 -16.28 -5.56 -23.43
C GLU A 210 -15.25 -4.56 -24.00
N ILE A 211 -14.94 -4.61 -25.30
CA ILE A 211 -13.80 -3.90 -25.94
C ILE A 211 -13.99 -2.37 -26.09
N SER A 212 -15.11 -1.76 -25.69
CA SER A 212 -15.29 -0.31 -25.94
C SER A 212 -16.19 0.43 -24.96
N SER A 213 -15.66 0.92 -23.82
CA SER A 213 -16.14 2.19 -23.21
C SER A 213 -15.29 2.73 -22.05
N LEU A 214 -13.99 2.45 -21.97
CA LEU A 214 -13.13 3.00 -20.90
C LEU A 214 -13.13 4.54 -20.85
N GLY A 215 -13.40 5.21 -21.97
CA GLY A 215 -13.54 6.66 -22.06
C GLY A 215 -14.71 7.27 -21.29
N SER A 216 -15.74 6.50 -20.89
CA SER A 216 -16.94 7.07 -20.24
C SER A 216 -16.77 7.34 -18.74
N ARG A 217 -15.82 6.68 -18.05
CA ARG A 217 -15.58 6.93 -16.62
C ARG A 217 -14.85 8.26 -16.38
N MET A 218 -14.12 8.78 -17.36
CA MET A 218 -13.39 10.06 -17.21
C MET A 218 -14.29 11.29 -17.37
N THR A 219 -15.37 11.21 -18.15
CA THR A 219 -16.20 12.38 -18.50
C THR A 219 -17.27 12.72 -17.47
N SER A 220 -17.63 11.81 -16.55
CA SER A 220 -18.65 12.08 -15.52
C SER A 220 -18.09 12.68 -14.23
N HIS A 221 -16.78 12.68 -14.02
CA HIS A 221 -16.16 13.14 -12.77
C HIS A 221 -15.66 14.60 -12.79
N SER A 222 -15.76 15.31 -13.92
CA SER A 222 -15.26 16.68 -14.08
C SER A 222 -16.34 17.77 -14.07
N LEU A 223 -17.61 17.42 -13.87
CA LEU A 223 -18.70 18.39 -13.69
C LEU A 223 -19.34 18.20 -12.32
N GLY A 224 -18.85 18.98 -11.35
CA GLY A 224 -19.60 19.30 -10.13
C GLY A 224 -20.15 18.11 -9.35
N TYR A 225 -19.31 17.15 -8.97
CA TYR A 225 -19.65 16.33 -7.81
C TYR A 225 -19.36 17.19 -6.57
N THR A 226 -20.36 17.92 -6.11
CA THR A 226 -20.46 18.17 -4.67
C THR A 226 -20.34 16.80 -4.04
N ALA A 227 -19.28 16.55 -3.27
CA ALA A 227 -19.25 15.39 -2.39
C ALA A 227 -20.66 15.30 -1.77
N PRO A 228 -21.41 14.19 -1.97
CA PRO A 228 -22.59 13.95 -1.17
C PRO A 228 -22.11 14.22 0.23
N GLY A 229 -22.81 15.09 0.96
CA GLY A 229 -22.35 15.47 2.30
C GLY A 229 -21.88 14.20 2.99
N LEU A 230 -20.74 14.24 3.67
CA LEU A 230 -20.13 13.12 4.41
C LEU A 230 -21.08 12.44 5.45
N ASN A 231 -22.37 12.82 5.42
CA ASN A 231 -23.53 12.36 6.16
C ASN A 231 -24.52 11.51 5.34
N ASP A 232 -24.35 11.30 4.02
CA ASP A 232 -25.10 10.24 3.32
C ASP A 232 -24.43 8.91 3.68
N VAL A 233 -24.79 8.44 4.88
CA VAL A 233 -24.40 7.16 5.45
C VAL A 233 -24.68 6.09 4.40
N SER A 234 -23.63 5.53 3.79
CA SER A 234 -23.73 4.21 3.17
C SER A 234 -24.44 3.32 4.19
N PRO A 235 -25.62 2.76 3.87
CA PRO A 235 -26.42 2.05 4.86
C PRO A 235 -25.54 1.00 5.52
N ALA A 236 -25.63 0.90 6.85
CA ALA A 236 -24.78 0.01 7.62
C ALA A 236 -24.79 -1.41 6.99
N PRO A 237 -23.63 -2.07 6.89
CA PRO A 237 -23.52 -3.42 6.32
C PRO A 237 -24.47 -4.43 6.99
N SER A 238 -24.90 -4.15 8.22
CA SER A 238 -25.92 -4.88 9.00
C SER A 238 -27.28 -5.08 8.31
N SER A 239 -27.59 -4.32 7.27
CA SER A 239 -28.83 -4.48 6.48
C SER A 239 -28.82 -5.70 5.52
N ARG A 240 -27.70 -6.44 5.42
CA ARG A 240 -27.48 -7.45 4.37
C ARG A 240 -27.03 -8.81 4.91
N THR A 241 -27.98 -9.56 5.49
CA THR A 241 -27.73 -10.85 6.17
C THR A 241 -27.20 -12.01 5.30
N GLU A 242 -27.06 -11.81 3.99
CA GLU A 242 -26.57 -12.81 3.03
C GLU A 242 -25.16 -12.50 2.47
N GLU A 243 -24.63 -11.27 2.65
CA GLU A 243 -23.30 -10.92 2.15
C GLU A 243 -22.19 -11.36 3.11
N ILE A 244 -21.11 -11.92 2.56
CA ILE A 244 -19.90 -12.28 3.30
C ILE A 244 -18.89 -11.14 3.14
N SER A 245 -18.65 -10.41 4.22
CA SER A 245 -17.64 -9.35 4.32
C SER A 245 -16.25 -9.92 4.61
N LEU A 246 -15.22 -9.08 4.44
CA LEU A 246 -13.86 -9.42 4.83
C LEU A 246 -13.75 -9.79 6.32
N PHE A 247 -14.50 -9.13 7.21
CA PHE A 247 -14.49 -9.45 8.64
C PHE A 247 -15.03 -10.86 8.93
N ASN A 248 -16.00 -11.34 8.15
CA ASN A 248 -16.48 -12.71 8.25
C ASN A 248 -15.38 -13.70 7.87
N ILE A 249 -14.63 -13.42 6.81
CA ILE A 249 -13.48 -14.23 6.41
C ILE A 249 -12.41 -14.28 7.51
N LEU A 250 -12.09 -13.14 8.13
CA LEU A 250 -11.15 -13.08 9.26
C LEU A 250 -11.63 -13.91 10.45
N ALA A 251 -12.92 -13.83 10.78
CA ALA A 251 -13.52 -14.61 11.86
C ALA A 251 -13.44 -16.13 11.59
N MET A 252 -13.76 -16.55 10.36
CA MET A 252 -13.68 -17.95 9.96
C MET A 252 -12.23 -18.47 10.02
N ILE A 253 -11.26 -17.71 9.53
CA ILE A 253 -9.84 -18.08 9.56
C ILE A 253 -9.28 -18.13 11.00
N GLN A 254 -9.74 -17.26 11.91
CA GLN A 254 -9.38 -17.34 13.33
C GLN A 254 -9.87 -18.63 14.00
N ARG A 255 -11.04 -19.12 13.61
CA ARG A 255 -11.63 -20.36 14.15
C ARG A 255 -11.06 -21.63 13.51
N ASP A 256 -10.43 -21.52 12.35
CA ASP A 256 -9.87 -22.67 11.65
C ASP A 256 -8.42 -22.94 12.09
N ASP A 257 -8.25 -23.93 12.97
CA ASP A 257 -6.96 -24.39 13.49
C ASP A 257 -6.02 -24.94 12.41
N THR A 258 -6.54 -25.31 11.24
CA THR A 258 -5.73 -25.77 10.10
C THR A 258 -5.08 -24.61 9.32
N MET A 259 -5.53 -23.37 9.52
CA MET A 259 -4.90 -22.18 8.93
C MET A 259 -3.67 -21.72 9.73
N THR A 260 -2.72 -22.61 10.01
CA THR A 260 -1.46 -22.28 10.70
C THR A 260 -0.26 -22.76 9.88
N ILE A 261 0.89 -22.09 10.04
CA ILE A 261 2.11 -22.51 9.33
C ILE A 261 2.48 -23.97 9.65
N GLN A 262 2.22 -24.42 10.89
CA GLN A 262 2.49 -25.80 11.33
C GLN A 262 1.53 -26.81 10.69
N ALA A 263 0.24 -26.49 10.60
CA ALA A 263 -0.77 -27.39 10.02
C ALA A 263 -0.57 -27.63 8.51
N VAL A 264 0.08 -26.69 7.82
CA VAL A 264 0.43 -26.79 6.39
C VAL A 264 1.70 -27.63 6.16
N GLY A 265 2.34 -28.11 7.22
CA GLY A 265 3.54 -28.95 7.11
C GLY A 265 4.85 -28.18 6.99
N ILE A 266 4.83 -26.86 7.22
CA ILE A 266 6.03 -26.01 7.25
C ILE A 266 6.58 -26.06 8.68
N THR A 267 7.24 -27.18 9.01
CA THR A 267 7.81 -27.42 10.34
C THR A 267 9.22 -26.85 10.48
N GLU A 268 9.98 -26.81 9.38
CA GLU A 268 11.27 -26.13 9.25
C GLU A 268 11.42 -25.70 7.78
N ILE A 269 11.78 -24.44 7.52
CA ILE A 269 12.21 -24.01 6.18
C ILE A 269 13.39 -24.92 5.80
N ASN A 270 13.25 -25.73 4.74
CA ASN A 270 14.17 -26.83 4.42
C ASN A 270 15.63 -26.33 4.35
N ARG A 271 16.46 -26.75 5.32
CA ARG A 271 17.78 -26.18 5.62
C ARG A 271 18.83 -26.31 4.50
N THR A 272 18.62 -27.15 3.50
CA THR A 272 19.67 -27.47 2.51
C THR A 272 19.81 -26.42 1.40
N SER A 273 18.71 -25.81 0.93
CA SER A 273 18.74 -24.64 0.02
C SER A 273 19.10 -23.33 0.73
N TYR A 274 18.91 -23.33 2.06
CA TYR A 274 19.05 -22.23 2.98
C TYR A 274 20.52 -21.88 3.28
N TYR A 275 21.43 -22.86 3.39
CA TYR A 275 22.85 -22.58 3.73
C TYR A 275 23.74 -22.16 2.55
N GLU A 276 23.52 -22.67 1.33
CA GLU A 276 24.36 -22.32 0.16
C GLU A 276 24.18 -20.86 -0.32
N VAL A 277 22.99 -20.29 -0.09
CA VAL A 277 22.68 -18.87 -0.35
C VAL A 277 23.15 -17.98 0.80
N VAL A 278 23.00 -18.46 2.04
CA VAL A 278 23.41 -17.75 3.27
C VAL A 278 24.93 -17.59 3.37
N GLU A 279 25.74 -18.56 2.93
CA GLU A 279 27.21 -18.46 2.94
C GLU A 279 27.76 -17.35 2.03
N LYS A 280 26.97 -16.84 1.07
CA LYS A 280 27.41 -15.81 0.11
C LYS A 280 27.02 -14.37 0.48
N LEU A 281 26.23 -14.16 1.54
CA LEU A 281 25.61 -12.86 1.84
C LEU A 281 26.13 -12.26 3.15
N GLN A 282 26.52 -10.98 3.14
CA GLN A 282 26.92 -10.24 4.36
C GLN A 282 25.69 -9.78 5.18
N GLU A 283 25.88 -9.74 6.51
CA GLU A 283 24.88 -9.76 7.60
C GLU A 283 23.69 -8.75 7.59
N PRO A 284 23.69 -7.56 6.97
CA PRO A 284 22.49 -6.69 6.95
C PRO A 284 21.45 -7.09 5.89
N LEU A 285 21.89 -7.67 4.77
CA LEU A 285 21.03 -8.11 3.65
C LEU A 285 20.30 -9.43 3.95
N LEU A 286 20.72 -10.11 5.02
CA LEU A 286 20.30 -11.44 5.46
C LEU A 286 18.81 -11.51 5.80
N LYS A 287 18.24 -10.49 6.47
CA LYS A 287 16.88 -10.56 7.04
C LYS A 287 15.74 -10.31 6.04
N GLU A 288 16.00 -9.52 5.02
CA GLU A 288 14.99 -9.13 4.02
C GLU A 288 14.95 -10.08 2.81
N ALA A 289 16.08 -10.74 2.51
CA ALA A 289 16.13 -11.89 1.61
C ALA A 289 15.43 -13.14 2.21
N LEU A 290 15.58 -13.38 3.52
CA LEU A 290 14.85 -14.42 4.26
C LEU A 290 13.32 -14.25 4.18
N PHE A 291 12.84 -13.01 4.05
CA PHE A 291 11.42 -12.69 3.93
C PHE A 291 10.83 -13.03 2.54
N ARG A 292 11.59 -12.76 1.45
CA ARG A 292 11.17 -13.17 0.09
C ARG A 292 10.96 -14.68 0.05
N ILE A 293 11.94 -15.46 0.50
CA ILE A 293 11.89 -16.93 0.52
C ILE A 293 10.71 -17.47 1.36
N ARG A 294 10.41 -16.82 2.48
CA ARG A 294 9.33 -17.24 3.39
C ARG A 294 7.93 -16.99 2.82
N SER A 295 7.70 -15.82 2.23
CA SER A 295 6.42 -15.50 1.59
C SER A 295 6.14 -16.44 0.41
N LEU A 296 7.20 -16.88 -0.26
CA LEU A 296 7.14 -17.72 -1.46
C LEU A 296 6.68 -19.13 -1.22
N LEU A 297 7.30 -19.79 -0.24
CA LEU A 297 7.03 -21.19 0.04
C LEU A 297 5.63 -21.36 0.67
N ILE A 298 5.23 -20.40 1.51
CA ILE A 298 3.94 -20.46 2.20
C ILE A 298 2.77 -20.16 1.26
N LEU A 299 2.91 -19.19 0.34
CA LEU A 299 1.86 -18.83 -0.62
C LEU A 299 1.54 -19.96 -1.59
N ALA A 300 2.53 -20.74 -2.03
CA ALA A 300 2.30 -21.88 -2.92
C ALA A 300 1.48 -22.99 -2.22
N ASP A 301 1.82 -23.34 -0.99
CA ASP A 301 1.17 -24.43 -0.24
C ASP A 301 -0.20 -24.05 0.35
N LEU A 302 -0.38 -22.77 0.75
CA LEU A 302 -1.66 -22.24 1.23
C LEU A 302 -2.59 -21.74 0.12
N SER A 303 -2.11 -21.63 -1.12
CA SER A 303 -2.81 -20.97 -2.23
C SER A 303 -4.25 -21.43 -2.39
N CYS A 304 -4.46 -22.73 -2.56
CA CYS A 304 -5.78 -23.32 -2.77
C CYS A 304 -6.72 -23.04 -1.59
N THR A 305 -6.19 -23.10 -0.37
CA THR A 305 -6.97 -22.95 0.85
C THR A 305 -7.34 -21.48 1.10
N VAL A 306 -6.39 -20.56 0.94
CA VAL A 306 -6.64 -19.11 1.03
C VAL A 306 -7.59 -18.66 -0.09
N TYR A 307 -7.43 -19.20 -1.29
CA TYR A 307 -8.30 -18.93 -2.43
C TYR A 307 -9.75 -19.36 -2.16
N ARG A 308 -9.97 -20.48 -1.45
CA ARG A 308 -11.32 -20.90 -1.03
C ARG A 308 -11.99 -19.85 -0.14
N TYR A 309 -11.30 -19.31 0.87
CA TYR A 309 -11.82 -18.23 1.71
C TYR A 309 -12.05 -16.94 0.92
N ALA A 310 -11.08 -16.55 0.09
CA ALA A 310 -11.21 -15.35 -0.72
C ALA A 310 -12.41 -15.41 -1.69
N ASN A 311 -12.76 -16.60 -2.20
CA ASN A 311 -13.94 -16.79 -3.04
C ASN A 311 -15.27 -16.73 -2.30
N MET A 312 -15.28 -16.90 -0.98
CA MET A 312 -16.49 -16.70 -0.17
C MET A 312 -16.80 -15.21 -0.04
N TRP A 313 -15.80 -14.33 -0.11
CA TRP A 313 -16.01 -12.89 -0.02
C TRP A 313 -16.90 -12.40 -1.16
N THR A 314 -18.04 -11.80 -0.80
CA THR A 314 -19.01 -11.34 -1.78
C THR A 314 -18.43 -10.17 -2.57
N LEU A 315 -18.30 -10.33 -3.88
CA LEU A 315 -17.69 -9.33 -4.75
C LEU A 315 -18.50 -9.16 -6.04
N ASN A 316 -19.42 -8.20 -6.03
CA ASN A 316 -20.37 -7.98 -7.14
C ASN A 316 -20.04 -6.69 -7.91
N ILE A 317 -18.86 -6.64 -8.52
CA ILE A 317 -18.41 -5.46 -9.27
C ILE A 317 -18.97 -5.51 -10.70
N GLY A 318 -20.08 -4.82 -10.91
CA GLY A 318 -20.69 -4.58 -12.22
C GLY A 318 -20.36 -3.21 -12.81
N ARG A 319 -21.02 -2.85 -13.91
CA ARG A 319 -20.95 -1.51 -14.50
C ARG A 319 -21.95 -0.55 -13.84
N GLY A 320 -21.65 0.74 -13.89
CA GLY A 320 -22.52 1.81 -13.41
C GLY A 320 -22.45 2.03 -11.90
N THR A 321 -23.32 2.90 -11.40
CA THR A 321 -23.26 3.46 -10.04
C THR A 321 -23.32 2.41 -8.93
N ALA A 322 -24.04 1.30 -9.14
CA ALA A 322 -24.10 0.20 -8.18
C ALA A 322 -22.75 -0.52 -8.05
N GLY A 323 -22.07 -0.74 -9.19
CA GLY A 323 -20.72 -1.31 -9.21
C GLY A 323 -19.68 -0.36 -8.61
N ASP A 324 -19.78 0.93 -8.90
CA ASP A 324 -18.90 1.94 -8.29
C ASP A 324 -19.04 1.94 -6.76
N ARG A 325 -20.27 1.98 -6.22
CA ARG A 325 -20.52 1.89 -4.77
C ARG A 325 -19.99 0.61 -4.13
N GLU A 326 -20.06 -0.51 -4.84
CA GLU A 326 -19.49 -1.77 -4.36
C GLU A 326 -17.95 -1.68 -4.26
N VAL A 327 -17.29 -1.08 -5.25
CA VAL A 327 -15.84 -0.83 -5.20
C VAL A 327 -15.47 0.04 -4.01
N GLU A 328 -16.17 1.15 -3.79
CA GLU A 328 -15.94 2.05 -2.65
C GLU A 328 -16.08 1.30 -1.32
N ARG A 329 -17.12 0.49 -1.18
CA ARG A 329 -17.37 -0.33 0.00
C ARG A 329 -16.25 -1.35 0.24
N LYS A 330 -15.74 -2.00 -0.81
CA LYS A 330 -14.65 -2.96 -0.68
C LYS A 330 -13.32 -2.31 -0.33
N ILE A 331 -13.08 -1.09 -0.79
CA ILE A 331 -11.93 -0.27 -0.35
C ILE A 331 -12.07 0.06 1.14
N GLU A 332 -13.26 0.41 1.62
CA GLU A 332 -13.52 0.64 3.04
C GLU A 332 -13.26 -0.64 3.88
N GLU A 333 -13.78 -1.80 3.45
CA GLU A 333 -13.50 -3.10 4.10
C GLU A 333 -12.00 -3.38 4.18
N PHE A 334 -11.26 -3.17 3.09
CA PHE A 334 -9.80 -3.34 3.09
C PHE A 334 -9.13 -2.39 4.07
N ALA A 335 -9.44 -1.09 4.04
CA ALA A 335 -8.82 -0.09 4.89
C ALA A 335 -8.93 -0.45 6.38
N PHE A 336 -10.11 -0.86 6.84
CA PHE A 336 -10.30 -1.32 8.22
C PHE A 336 -9.60 -2.65 8.51
N ALA A 337 -9.74 -3.65 7.63
CA ALA A 337 -9.18 -4.98 7.85
C ALA A 337 -7.64 -4.97 7.92
N VAL A 338 -6.95 -4.28 7.01
CA VAL A 338 -5.48 -4.20 7.03
C VAL A 338 -4.98 -3.39 8.24
N THR A 339 -5.75 -2.38 8.66
CA THR A 339 -5.46 -1.60 9.88
C THR A 339 -5.67 -2.42 11.15
N LEU A 340 -6.67 -3.31 11.19
CA LEU A 340 -6.84 -4.28 12.28
C LEU A 340 -5.68 -5.28 12.34
N MET A 341 -5.30 -5.86 11.19
CA MET A 341 -4.21 -6.83 11.11
C MET A 341 -2.90 -6.27 11.66
N TYR A 342 -2.51 -5.06 11.22
CA TYR A 342 -1.31 -4.38 11.71
C TYR A 342 -1.47 -3.83 13.12
N GLY A 343 -2.53 -3.04 13.37
CA GLY A 343 -2.69 -2.30 14.62
C GLY A 343 -3.10 -3.18 15.80
N VAL A 344 -4.23 -3.89 15.66
CA VAL A 344 -4.77 -4.73 16.74
C VAL A 344 -4.02 -6.06 16.82
N GLY A 345 -3.68 -6.66 15.68
CA GLY A 345 -2.95 -7.93 15.63
C GLY A 345 -1.52 -7.86 16.19
N ARG A 346 -0.93 -6.67 16.26
CA ARG A 346 0.39 -6.44 16.86
C ARG A 346 0.36 -5.71 18.20
N TRP A 347 -0.82 -5.59 18.79
CA TRP A 347 -0.99 -4.99 20.09
C TRP A 347 -1.29 -6.06 21.15
N SER A 348 -0.75 -5.85 22.35
CA SER A 348 -0.94 -6.74 23.50
C SER A 348 -1.17 -5.91 24.78
N PRO A 349 -2.30 -6.10 25.47
CA PRO A 349 -2.68 -5.26 26.63
C PRO A 349 -1.80 -5.44 27.87
N ASN A 350 -0.95 -6.48 27.91
CA ASN A 350 -0.27 -6.93 29.13
C ASN A 350 1.25 -7.11 28.95
N GLU A 351 1.84 -6.43 27.98
CA GLU A 351 3.28 -6.51 27.68
C GLU A 351 3.98 -5.19 27.99
N GLU A 352 5.25 -5.26 28.43
CA GLU A 352 6.08 -4.07 28.64
C GLU A 352 6.24 -3.24 27.37
N ARG A 353 6.25 -3.90 26.21
CA ARG A 353 6.16 -3.29 24.88
C ARG A 353 4.78 -3.60 24.31
N PRO A 354 3.80 -2.70 24.44
CA PRO A 354 2.41 -3.01 24.13
C PRO A 354 2.12 -3.09 22.62
N PHE A 355 3.03 -2.63 21.76
CA PHE A 355 2.84 -2.62 20.31
C PHE A 355 4.11 -3.01 19.55
N TRP A 356 3.95 -3.75 18.46
CA TRP A 356 5.04 -4.07 17.53
C TRP A 356 4.75 -3.49 16.15
N ALA A 357 5.51 -2.47 15.75
CA ALA A 357 5.44 -1.90 14.41
C ALA A 357 6.00 -2.90 13.38
N ASP A 358 5.12 -3.74 12.83
CA ASP A 358 5.46 -4.80 11.91
C ASP A 358 5.72 -4.30 10.49
N PHE A 359 6.90 -4.62 9.96
CA PHE A 359 7.34 -4.17 8.64
C PHE A 359 6.45 -4.70 7.51
N PHE A 360 5.92 -5.92 7.62
CA PHE A 360 5.19 -6.58 6.54
C PHE A 360 3.72 -6.22 6.55
N LEU A 361 3.08 -6.24 7.71
CA LEU A 361 1.67 -5.90 7.84
C LEU A 361 1.41 -4.42 7.53
N MET A 362 2.38 -3.54 7.78
CA MET A 362 2.20 -2.14 7.39
C MET A 362 2.18 -1.95 5.86
N HIS A 363 2.76 -2.89 5.06
CA HIS A 363 2.74 -2.82 3.59
C HIS A 363 1.33 -3.01 3.06
N LEU A 364 0.48 -3.71 3.82
CA LEU A 364 -0.94 -3.83 3.53
C LEU A 364 -1.62 -2.46 3.63
N ILE A 365 -1.34 -1.69 4.69
CA ILE A 365 -1.90 -0.35 4.84
C ILE A 365 -1.39 0.58 3.73
N THR A 366 -0.08 0.60 3.48
CA THR A 366 0.52 1.53 2.51
C THR A 366 0.12 1.24 1.06
N SER A 367 -0.05 -0.03 0.70
CA SER A 367 -0.54 -0.44 -0.62
C SER A 367 -2.04 -0.13 -0.81
N SER A 368 -2.86 -0.34 0.22
CA SER A 368 -4.31 -0.12 0.14
C SER A 368 -4.66 1.32 -0.28
N LEU A 369 -3.80 2.29 0.07
CA LEU A 369 -3.95 3.71 -0.22
C LEU A 369 -4.18 4.01 -1.69
N PHE A 370 -3.66 3.16 -2.58
CA PHE A 370 -3.66 3.40 -4.01
C PHE A 370 -4.83 2.76 -4.75
N PHE A 371 -5.69 1.98 -4.09
CA PHE A 371 -6.87 1.42 -4.75
C PHE A 371 -7.74 2.48 -5.41
N PRO A 372 -8.11 3.60 -4.76
CA PRO A 372 -8.88 4.67 -5.40
C PRO A 372 -8.27 5.17 -6.72
N ALA A 373 -6.94 5.27 -6.77
CA ALA A 373 -6.23 5.73 -7.95
C ALA A 373 -6.20 4.66 -9.05
N ILE A 374 -5.97 3.40 -8.70
CA ILE A 374 -5.84 2.28 -9.65
C ILE A 374 -7.20 1.91 -10.26
N VAL A 375 -8.24 1.72 -9.42
CA VAL A 375 -9.56 1.25 -9.87
C VAL A 375 -10.30 2.27 -10.73
N ALA A 376 -9.87 3.54 -10.71
CA ALA A 376 -10.35 4.57 -11.62
C ALA A 376 -9.99 4.26 -13.09
N TYR A 377 -8.91 3.51 -13.33
CA TYR A 377 -8.43 3.17 -14.67
C TYR A 377 -8.70 1.71 -15.07
N PHE A 378 -9.03 0.84 -14.12
CA PHE A 378 -9.25 -0.59 -14.38
C PHE A 378 -10.72 -0.88 -14.76
N PRO A 379 -10.97 -1.82 -15.69
CA PRO A 379 -12.30 -2.33 -15.97
C PRO A 379 -12.81 -3.24 -14.82
N PRO A 380 -14.14 -3.46 -14.69
CA PRO A 380 -14.73 -4.24 -13.60
C PRO A 380 -14.07 -5.60 -13.34
N HIS A 381 -13.79 -6.39 -14.38
CA HIS A 381 -13.15 -7.71 -14.22
C HIS A 381 -11.73 -7.60 -13.63
N ALA A 382 -10.94 -6.60 -14.07
CA ALA A 382 -9.59 -6.37 -13.55
C ALA A 382 -9.62 -5.89 -12.10
N ILE A 383 -10.64 -5.10 -11.71
CA ILE A 383 -10.85 -4.72 -10.30
C ILE A 383 -11.20 -5.96 -9.47
N GLN A 384 -12.07 -6.85 -9.98
CA GLN A 384 -12.39 -8.09 -9.28
C GLN A 384 -11.17 -8.97 -9.06
N LEU A 385 -10.34 -9.12 -10.09
CA LEU A 385 -9.09 -9.88 -10.01
C LEU A 385 -8.10 -9.24 -9.03
N LEU A 386 -7.95 -7.90 -9.08
CA LEU A 386 -7.13 -7.13 -8.14
C LEU A 386 -7.57 -7.35 -6.70
N PHE A 387 -8.84 -7.17 -6.40
CA PHE A 387 -9.35 -7.30 -5.04
C PHE A 387 -9.26 -8.74 -4.54
N ARG A 388 -9.57 -9.75 -5.36
CA ARG A 388 -9.40 -11.17 -4.97
C ARG A 388 -7.94 -11.54 -4.71
N THR A 389 -7.03 -11.13 -5.59
CA THR A 389 -5.60 -11.46 -5.46
C THR A 389 -4.98 -10.73 -4.27
N TYR A 390 -5.34 -9.47 -4.07
CA TYR A 390 -4.94 -8.71 -2.89
C TYR A 390 -5.46 -9.36 -1.61
N LEU A 391 -6.75 -9.74 -1.57
CA LEU A 391 -7.33 -10.46 -0.44
C LEU A 391 -6.56 -11.75 -0.12
N CYS A 392 -6.28 -12.56 -1.14
CA CYS A 392 -5.47 -13.77 -0.93
C CYS A 392 -4.11 -13.45 -0.33
N THR A 393 -3.45 -12.42 -0.83
CA THR A 393 -2.09 -12.05 -0.40
C THR A 393 -2.09 -11.51 1.05
N ILE A 394 -3.06 -10.66 1.44
CA ILE A 394 -3.15 -10.18 2.83
C ILE A 394 -3.49 -11.31 3.82
N LEU A 395 -4.36 -12.24 3.42
CA LEU A 395 -4.73 -13.38 4.27
C LEU A 395 -3.54 -14.31 4.47
N ALA A 396 -2.81 -14.61 3.40
CA ALA A 396 -1.61 -15.42 3.49
C ALA A 396 -0.56 -14.79 4.40
N LEU A 397 -0.26 -13.49 4.23
CA LEU A 397 0.67 -12.77 5.11
C LEU A 397 0.19 -12.82 6.57
N TRP A 398 -1.08 -12.54 6.83
CA TRP A 398 -1.62 -12.61 8.18
C TRP A 398 -1.53 -14.02 8.81
N ILE A 399 -1.73 -15.07 8.01
CA ILE A 399 -1.53 -16.48 8.44
C ILE A 399 -0.05 -16.76 8.73
N THR A 400 0.87 -16.25 7.90
CA THR A 400 2.31 -16.41 8.11
C THR A 400 2.79 -15.76 9.40
N GLU A 401 2.06 -14.74 9.85
CA GLU A 401 2.24 -14.03 11.12
C GLU A 401 1.52 -14.70 12.30
N GLN A 402 1.10 -15.96 12.12
CA GLN A 402 0.41 -16.81 13.07
C GLN A 402 -1.00 -16.30 13.43
N LYS A 403 -1.67 -15.60 12.50
CA LYS A 403 -3.04 -15.09 12.64
C LYS A 403 -3.31 -14.46 14.02
N PRO A 404 -2.59 -13.41 14.44
CA PRO A 404 -2.73 -12.88 15.79
C PRO A 404 -4.19 -12.58 16.14
N VAL A 405 -4.60 -12.98 17.35
CA VAL A 405 -5.96 -12.74 17.84
C VAL A 405 -6.23 -11.25 17.88
N LEU A 406 -7.35 -10.83 17.29
CA LEU A 406 -7.73 -9.43 17.19
C LEU A 406 -8.57 -9.06 18.42
N HIS A 407 -7.92 -8.59 19.49
CA HIS A 407 -8.58 -8.16 20.72
C HIS A 407 -9.25 -6.78 20.56
N ILE A 408 -10.21 -6.64 19.63
CA ILE A 408 -10.79 -5.35 19.19
C ILE A 408 -11.35 -4.55 20.37
N LYS A 409 -12.21 -5.14 21.19
CA LYS A 409 -12.81 -4.46 22.36
C LYS A 409 -11.78 -3.88 23.31
N GLU A 410 -10.81 -4.71 23.68
CA GLU A 410 -9.78 -4.33 24.65
C GLU A 410 -8.84 -3.28 24.05
N PHE A 411 -8.49 -3.41 22.77
CA PHE A 411 -7.72 -2.40 22.03
C PHE A 411 -8.43 -1.05 22.00
N MET A 412 -9.70 -1.02 21.61
CA MET A 412 -10.47 0.23 21.49
C MET A 412 -10.69 0.91 22.85
N LYS A 413 -10.76 0.12 23.93
CA LYS A 413 -10.85 0.60 25.31
C LYS A 413 -9.52 1.14 25.85
N SER A 414 -8.41 0.45 25.56
CA SER A 414 -7.12 0.67 26.24
C SER A 414 -6.15 1.57 25.48
N THR A 415 -6.41 1.85 24.21
CA THR A 415 -5.63 2.83 23.42
C THR A 415 -6.21 4.24 23.52
N THR A 416 -5.46 5.26 23.09
CA THR A 416 -5.88 6.66 23.14
C THR A 416 -6.14 7.23 21.74
N ILE A 417 -7.10 8.14 21.63
CA ILE A 417 -7.32 8.98 20.44
C ILE A 417 -6.53 10.29 20.50
N SER A 418 -5.84 10.53 21.61
CA SER A 418 -4.99 11.69 21.85
C SER A 418 -3.56 11.20 22.05
N PRO A 419 -2.85 10.78 20.98
CA PRO A 419 -1.45 10.43 21.07
C PRO A 419 -0.66 11.60 21.66
N GLN A 420 0.15 11.30 22.68
CA GLN A 420 0.81 12.32 23.47
C GLN A 420 2.11 12.73 22.81
N ASP A 421 2.19 14.02 22.48
CA ASP A 421 3.44 14.71 22.22
C ASP A 421 4.30 14.65 23.51
N PRO A 422 5.53 14.10 23.45
CA PRO A 422 6.42 14.01 24.61
C PRO A 422 6.70 15.36 25.29
N ASN A 423 6.59 16.46 24.54
CA ASN A 423 6.82 17.82 25.00
C ASN A 423 5.50 18.58 25.31
N ALA A 424 4.36 17.90 25.36
CA ALA A 424 3.05 18.51 25.64
C ALA A 424 3.04 19.40 26.89
N ALA A 425 3.66 18.94 27.98
CA ALA A 425 3.76 19.69 29.23
C ALA A 425 4.56 20.99 29.09
N LEU A 426 5.64 20.98 28.28
CA LEU A 426 6.41 22.19 27.98
C LEU A 426 5.59 23.19 27.19
N LYS A 427 4.78 22.73 26.23
CA LYS A 427 3.90 23.58 25.42
C LYS A 427 2.79 24.26 26.24
N LEU A 428 2.30 23.61 27.29
CA LEU A 428 1.28 24.17 28.22
C LEU A 428 1.85 25.16 29.25
N SER A 429 3.16 25.29 29.38
CA SER A 429 3.78 26.19 30.38
C SER A 429 3.52 27.68 30.12
N HIS A 430 3.09 28.04 28.90
CA HIS A 430 2.73 29.41 28.55
C HIS A 430 1.27 29.72 28.88
N LYS A 431 1.02 30.79 29.65
CA LYS A 431 -0.34 31.22 30.02
C LYS A 431 -1.14 31.62 28.78
N PRO A 432 -2.25 30.92 28.44
CA PRO A 432 -3.07 31.28 27.30
C PRO A 432 -3.69 32.67 27.46
N VAL A 433 -3.80 33.41 26.34
CA VAL A 433 -4.38 34.76 26.36
C VAL A 433 -5.89 34.72 26.57
N LYS A 434 -6.45 35.81 27.08
CA LYS A 434 -7.90 35.98 27.25
C LYS A 434 -8.59 35.80 25.89
N GLY A 435 -9.60 34.92 25.84
CA GLY A 435 -10.31 34.56 24.60
C GLY A 435 -9.88 33.22 23.98
N THR A 436 -8.88 32.54 24.55
CA THR A 436 -8.55 31.16 24.17
C THR A 436 -9.71 30.21 24.50
N LEU A 437 -10.16 29.41 23.53
CA LEU A 437 -11.35 28.55 23.67
C LEU A 437 -11.08 27.31 24.53
N THR A 438 -9.95 26.63 24.31
CA THR A 438 -9.55 25.41 25.05
C THR A 438 -8.13 25.54 25.61
N PRO A 439 -7.92 26.34 26.68
CA PRO A 439 -6.60 26.64 27.24
C PRO A 439 -5.78 25.41 27.64
N GLU A 440 -6.45 24.34 28.05
CA GLU A 440 -5.82 23.10 28.54
C GLU A 440 -5.45 22.12 27.41
N THR A 441 -5.91 22.37 26.18
CA THR A 441 -5.70 21.46 25.04
C THR A 441 -4.49 21.89 24.22
N VAL A 442 -3.43 21.05 24.23
CA VAL A 442 -2.19 21.32 23.49
C VAL A 442 -2.42 21.40 21.98
N THR A 443 -3.08 20.41 21.42
CA THR A 443 -3.35 20.34 19.98
C THR A 443 -4.72 19.71 19.77
N PRO A 444 -5.77 20.52 19.47
CA PRO A 444 -7.13 20.02 19.33
C PRO A 444 -7.31 18.98 18.22
N ASN A 445 -6.50 19.04 17.17
CA ASN A 445 -6.44 18.03 16.12
C ASN A 445 -5.15 17.21 16.25
N PRO A 446 -5.22 15.95 16.71
CA PRO A 446 -4.04 15.10 16.91
C PRO A 446 -3.14 14.93 15.67
N TRP A 447 -3.69 14.99 14.46
CA TRP A 447 -2.89 14.92 13.23
C TRP A 447 -1.94 16.11 13.09
N LEU A 448 -2.30 17.29 13.63
CA LEU A 448 -1.41 18.46 13.64
C LEU A 448 -0.24 18.31 14.63
N ALA A 449 -0.33 17.38 15.59
CA ALA A 449 0.80 17.00 16.44
C ALA A 449 1.67 15.94 15.78
N ILE A 450 1.06 14.97 15.09
CA ILE A 450 1.76 13.84 14.43
C ILE A 450 2.57 14.30 13.21
N VAL A 451 1.93 15.02 12.27
CA VAL A 451 2.49 15.31 10.94
C VAL A 451 3.85 16.01 10.97
N PRO A 452 4.12 17.00 11.85
CA PRO A 452 5.44 17.65 11.92
C PRO A 452 6.58 16.66 12.18
N SER A 453 6.39 15.71 13.10
CA SER A 453 7.40 14.70 13.40
C SER A 453 7.53 13.69 12.26
N VAL A 454 6.41 13.29 11.65
CA VAL A 454 6.41 12.41 10.48
C VAL A 454 7.15 13.05 9.31
N LEU A 455 7.04 14.37 9.09
CA LEU A 455 7.75 15.08 8.02
C LEU A 455 9.28 15.06 8.22
N GLU A 456 9.75 15.11 9.46
CA GLU A 456 11.19 15.21 9.79
C GLU A 456 11.85 13.84 10.01
N HIS A 457 11.07 12.77 10.16
CA HIS A 457 11.56 11.40 10.30
C HIS A 457 12.22 10.89 9.00
N SER A 458 13.38 10.23 9.06
CA SER A 458 14.11 9.81 7.85
C SER A 458 13.59 8.52 7.21
N ASP A 459 12.97 7.62 7.98
CA ASP A 459 12.41 6.36 7.45
C ASP A 459 11.26 6.62 6.45
N GLU A 460 11.46 6.14 5.23
CA GLU A 460 10.53 6.29 4.11
C GLU A 460 9.25 5.46 4.27
N HIS A 461 9.27 4.34 5.02
CA HIS A 461 8.09 3.53 5.30
C HIS A 461 7.15 4.23 6.29
N PHE A 462 7.71 4.94 7.25
CA PHE A 462 6.96 5.64 8.28
C PHE A 462 6.06 6.74 7.71
N CYS A 463 6.56 7.55 6.78
CA CYS A 463 5.72 8.57 6.15
C CYS A 463 4.62 7.96 5.26
N LYS A 464 4.88 6.82 4.60
CA LYS A 464 3.88 6.09 3.80
C LYS A 464 2.72 5.61 4.67
N ILE A 465 3.00 4.94 5.79
CA ILE A 465 1.93 4.40 6.66
C ILE A 465 1.13 5.52 7.31
N MET A 466 1.80 6.58 7.78
CA MET A 466 1.13 7.70 8.45
C MET A 466 0.22 8.46 7.52
N ARG A 467 0.67 8.69 6.29
CA ARG A 467 -0.15 9.24 5.22
C ARG A 467 -1.39 8.38 4.95
N SER A 468 -1.22 7.06 4.91
CA SER A 468 -2.31 6.11 4.65
C SER A 468 -3.35 6.14 5.77
N LEU A 469 -2.91 6.05 7.02
CA LEU A 469 -3.78 6.10 8.20
C LEU A 469 -4.51 7.45 8.30
N MET A 470 -3.83 8.55 8.01
CA MET A 470 -4.44 9.89 8.00
C MET A 470 -5.52 9.99 6.93
N HIS A 471 -5.27 9.44 5.74
CA HIS A 471 -6.27 9.42 4.66
C HIS A 471 -7.50 8.59 5.05
N TRP A 472 -7.32 7.39 5.58
CA TRP A 472 -8.43 6.56 6.03
C TRP A 472 -9.19 7.17 7.20
N ALA A 473 -8.51 7.84 8.12
CA ALA A 473 -9.15 8.63 9.16
C ALA A 473 -9.99 9.78 8.59
N ASN A 474 -9.54 10.43 7.50
CA ASN A 474 -10.30 11.49 6.85
C ASN A 474 -11.60 10.97 6.20
N LEU A 475 -11.57 9.79 5.57
CA LEU A 475 -12.76 9.20 4.93
C LEU A 475 -13.70 8.48 5.91
N PHE A 476 -13.13 7.76 6.87
CA PHE A 476 -13.84 6.77 7.68
C PHE A 476 -13.72 7.01 9.18
N GLY A 477 -13.03 8.07 9.62
CA GLY A 477 -12.80 8.36 11.04
C GLY A 477 -14.07 8.67 11.85
N SER A 478 -15.16 9.05 11.18
CA SER A 478 -16.46 9.32 11.80
C SER A 478 -17.38 8.10 11.88
N ARG A 479 -16.95 6.92 11.40
CA ARG A 479 -17.75 5.69 11.51
C ARG A 479 -18.02 5.37 12.99
N PRO A 480 -19.27 5.23 13.43
CA PRO A 480 -19.58 4.95 14.82
C PRO A 480 -19.30 3.49 15.17
N ALA A 481 -19.13 3.22 16.47
CA ALA A 481 -19.13 1.86 16.98
C ALA A 481 -20.45 1.15 16.59
N GLY A 482 -20.37 -0.14 16.29
CA GLY A 482 -21.49 -0.95 15.82
C GLY A 482 -21.78 -0.83 14.32
N TYR A 483 -21.08 0.04 13.57
CA TYR A 483 -21.25 0.15 12.11
C TYR A 483 -21.01 -1.18 11.39
N TRP A 484 -20.05 -1.98 11.86
CA TRP A 484 -19.68 -3.28 11.29
C TRP A 484 -20.39 -4.48 11.93
N ALA A 485 -21.27 -4.27 12.93
CA ALA A 485 -21.98 -5.34 13.64
C ALA A 485 -23.28 -5.76 12.92
N GLY A 486 -23.90 -6.86 13.36
CA GLY A 486 -25.18 -7.39 12.86
C GLY A 486 -25.07 -8.48 11.79
N GLY A 487 -23.89 -9.09 11.59
CA GLY A 487 -23.65 -10.12 10.57
C GLY A 487 -23.79 -11.56 11.09
N LYS A 488 -23.81 -12.54 10.18
CA LYS A 488 -23.52 -13.96 10.51
C LYS A 488 -22.00 -14.13 10.61
N GLU A 489 -21.49 -15.06 11.43
CA GLU A 489 -20.04 -15.32 11.55
C GLU A 489 -19.23 -14.05 11.89
N GLU A 490 -19.63 -13.33 12.95
CA GLU A 490 -18.98 -12.06 13.32
C GLU A 490 -17.57 -12.25 13.87
N LEU A 491 -16.71 -11.30 13.55
CA LEU A 491 -15.39 -11.17 14.17
C LEU A 491 -15.56 -10.73 15.64
N GLU A 492 -14.85 -11.36 16.55
CA GLU A 492 -15.01 -11.08 17.98
C GLU A 492 -14.68 -9.62 18.30
N GLY A 493 -15.62 -8.91 18.93
CA GLY A 493 -15.44 -7.53 19.34
C GLY A 493 -15.67 -6.48 18.25
N ILE A 494 -16.16 -6.88 17.06
CA ILE A 494 -16.41 -5.98 15.93
C ILE A 494 -17.40 -4.86 16.25
N GLU A 495 -18.31 -5.04 17.22
CA GLU A 495 -19.26 -4.01 17.63
C GLU A 495 -18.59 -2.81 18.32
N ALA A 496 -17.38 -2.98 18.85
CA ALA A 496 -16.58 -1.89 19.42
C ALA A 496 -15.74 -1.16 18.36
N LEU A 497 -15.67 -1.68 17.14
CA LEU A 497 -14.87 -1.09 16.07
C LEU A 497 -15.52 0.20 15.57
N ASP A 498 -14.75 1.28 15.58
CA ASP A 498 -15.15 2.59 15.07
C ASP A 498 -14.03 3.22 14.24
N GLY A 499 -14.31 4.36 13.61
CA GLY A 499 -13.37 5.09 12.76
C GLY A 499 -12.13 5.62 13.49
N THR A 500 -12.14 5.71 14.82
CA THR A 500 -10.99 6.17 15.59
C THR A 500 -9.82 5.18 15.57
N LEU A 501 -10.05 3.95 15.08
CA LEU A 501 -9.03 2.94 14.82
C LEU A 501 -7.77 3.53 14.16
N PHE A 502 -7.94 4.27 13.07
CA PHE A 502 -6.81 4.78 12.28
C PHE A 502 -5.91 5.72 13.07
N LEU A 503 -6.50 6.59 13.90
CA LEU A 503 -5.76 7.52 14.74
C LEU A 503 -5.07 6.81 15.91
N ARG A 504 -5.72 5.81 16.52
CA ARG A 504 -5.14 4.98 17.58
C ARG A 504 -3.90 4.23 17.08
N VAL A 505 -4.01 3.63 15.90
CA VAL A 505 -2.91 2.90 15.25
C VAL A 505 -1.78 3.84 14.83
N ALA A 506 -2.09 5.05 14.35
CA ALA A 506 -1.09 6.07 14.09
C ALA A 506 -0.36 6.47 15.38
N GLY A 507 -1.07 6.67 16.49
CA GLY A 507 -0.49 6.97 17.79
C GLY A 507 0.46 5.89 18.31
N LEU A 508 0.08 4.62 18.19
CA LEU A 508 0.94 3.50 18.56
C LEU A 508 2.19 3.41 17.66
N THR A 509 2.02 3.61 16.35
CA THR A 509 3.14 3.60 15.41
C THR A 509 4.10 4.76 15.68
N MET A 510 3.60 5.94 16.04
CA MET A 510 4.40 7.08 16.51
C MET A 510 5.19 6.73 17.78
N GLY A 511 4.57 6.02 18.73
CA GLY A 511 5.25 5.60 19.96
C GLY A 511 6.41 4.64 19.72
N GLU A 512 6.31 3.78 18.71
CA GLU A 512 7.36 2.80 18.37
C GLU A 512 8.46 3.36 17.46
N LEU A 513 8.12 4.22 16.50
CA LEU A 513 9.08 4.78 15.53
C LEU A 513 9.66 6.11 15.99
N GLY A 514 9.04 6.75 16.99
CA GLY A 514 9.60 7.91 17.68
C GLY A 514 9.12 9.26 17.15
N TRP A 515 9.00 10.21 18.07
CA TRP A 515 8.71 11.61 17.80
C TRP A 515 10.01 12.37 17.50
N ALA A 516 10.54 12.18 16.30
CA ALA A 516 11.85 12.70 15.89
C ALA A 516 12.01 14.21 16.09
N LYS A 517 10.98 15.01 15.76
CA LYS A 517 11.04 16.47 15.92
C LYS A 517 11.04 16.91 17.38
N GLU A 518 10.47 16.09 18.25
CA GLU A 518 10.36 16.30 19.68
C GLU A 518 11.59 15.75 20.46
N GLY A 519 12.57 15.17 19.76
CA GLY A 519 13.85 14.74 20.33
C GLY A 519 13.86 13.30 20.83
N GLN A 520 12.88 12.47 20.45
CA GLN A 520 12.97 11.03 20.66
C GLN A 520 13.86 10.37 19.62
N ASP A 521 14.52 9.28 20.01
CA ASP A 521 15.25 8.43 19.09
C ASP A 521 14.29 7.83 18.05
N MET A 522 14.76 7.73 16.81
CA MET A 522 14.04 7.03 15.76
C MET A 522 14.10 5.52 16.03
N GLY A 523 12.94 4.91 16.21
CA GLY A 523 12.79 3.47 16.39
C GLY A 523 12.92 2.69 15.08
N GLY A 524 12.58 1.40 15.14
CA GLY A 524 12.73 0.51 13.99
C GLY A 524 11.59 -0.49 13.86
N TRP A 525 11.42 -0.99 12.63
CA TRP A 525 10.41 -1.98 12.29
C TRP A 525 10.78 -3.38 12.78
N VAL A 526 9.79 -4.10 13.29
CA VAL A 526 9.92 -5.52 13.60
C VAL A 526 9.80 -6.33 12.30
N ARG A 527 10.84 -7.13 12.02
CA ARG A 527 10.96 -7.98 10.81
C ARG A 527 11.00 -9.48 11.11
N SER A 528 11.11 -9.86 12.38
CA SER A 528 11.01 -11.25 12.83
C SER A 528 9.57 -11.60 13.15
N LEU A 529 9.20 -12.89 13.06
CA LEU A 529 7.97 -13.33 13.69
C LEU A 529 7.98 -12.93 15.18
N PRO A 530 6.81 -12.61 15.75
CA PRO A 530 6.71 -12.66 17.20
C PRO A 530 7.07 -14.08 17.66
N PRO A 531 7.85 -14.22 18.76
CA PRO A 531 8.00 -15.54 19.36
C PRO A 531 6.61 -16.12 19.64
N PRO A 532 6.42 -17.45 19.60
CA PRO A 532 5.18 -18.03 20.06
C PRO A 532 4.90 -17.46 21.45
N ARG A 533 3.67 -17.00 21.71
CA ARG A 533 3.27 -16.41 22.99
C ARG A 533 3.33 -17.50 24.08
N VAL A 534 4.54 -17.90 24.44
CA VAL A 534 4.86 -18.63 25.65
C VAL A 534 5.13 -17.55 26.68
N HIS A 535 4.38 -17.56 27.77
CA HIS A 535 4.59 -16.65 28.87
C HIS A 535 6.09 -16.50 29.20
N GLY A 536 6.66 -15.30 28.98
CA GLY A 536 7.85 -14.86 29.69
C GLY A 536 9.21 -14.83 28.99
N ILE A 537 9.34 -14.87 27.65
CA ILE A 537 10.67 -14.73 27.00
C ILE A 537 10.67 -13.66 25.89
N ARG A 538 11.55 -12.66 26.07
CA ARG A 538 11.77 -11.52 25.17
C ARG A 538 12.65 -11.89 23.96
N PRO A 539 12.40 -11.33 22.76
CA PRO A 539 13.41 -11.21 21.71
C PRO A 539 14.21 -9.90 21.88
N GLY A 540 15.53 -9.98 21.70
CA GLY A 540 16.42 -8.83 21.68
C GLY A 540 16.28 -8.03 20.38
N ILE A 541 16.29 -6.70 20.50
CA ILE A 541 16.40 -5.78 19.38
C ILE A 541 17.87 -5.81 18.94
N GLU A 542 18.15 -6.32 17.74
CA GLU A 542 19.42 -6.01 17.08
C GLU A 542 19.34 -4.59 16.54
N ARG A 543 20.23 -3.73 17.05
CA ARG A 543 20.38 -2.32 16.68
C ARG A 543 21.02 -2.18 15.31
#